data_AF-A0ABD2G5I1-F1
#
_entry.id   AF-A0ABD2G5I1-F1
#
_cell.length_a   1.000
_cell.length_b   1.000
_cell.length_c   1.000
_cell.angle_alpha   90.00
_cell.angle_beta   90.00
_cell.angle_gamma   90.00
#
_symmetry.space_group_name_H-M   'P 1'
#
loop_
_entity.id
_entity.type
_entity.pdbx_description
1 polymer ?
#
loop_
_entity_poly.entity_id
_entity_poly.type
_entity_poly.pdbx_seq_one_letter_code
_entity_poly.pdbx_strand_id
1 'polypeptide(L)'
;MPGMGHSLRAAALLAFVVLSILVSLLISSVQQFGAGIYHFSNATVAGDEEEFASLRGALIYQLNQRRKEIIPLLLLDREETWESFYQRDQTQDSPLDYSLWNEITHGSRKAHMDEMDCQSLVDMQAVEVLGSGYTKLVVKVNLAGGQPVALKLVNEQGIDMGKCVEDFKDPRGCRELVSYKLKKEIVLLQRLQHPNVIKLKGHCAGDAGGEGGKVTVILEQGNPLQMIQLLQSPWEDRFRVCLDLVRLLHFLSQSPLGSVALLDFQPRQFVTVSGELKLTDLDDASAEETSCQTHADCTLQFPHRNFTLPCSAQGVCEGLNEKRNIYNAYRYFFTYLLPHQAPPGFTHLVDHIMNSTGELKADINHTLEAFEHILLLYKSGLHLDNLPPSIIRDYTVMRGMGTSGDTEYRCWPSYSQQGCLLSVHSAREAAFICNSHSQCNSFTLTGQKTWTGRLLASFRSSFSHLVPDGTSEVYVKKTKAPETSTV
;
A
#
# COMPACT_ATOMS: atom_id res chain seq x y z
N MET A 1 50.03 24.94 7.90
CA MET A 1 48.57 25.19 8.06
C MET A 1 48.18 26.49 7.37
N PRO A 2 47.68 26.42 6.13
CA PRO A 2 46.66 27.35 5.65
C PRO A 2 45.61 26.58 4.82
N GLY A 3 44.37 26.49 5.29
CA GLY A 3 43.32 25.75 4.56
C GLY A 3 41.91 25.93 5.13
N MET A 4 41.80 26.29 6.42
CA MET A 4 40.50 26.46 7.08
C MET A 4 39.77 27.78 6.71
N GLY A 5 40.47 28.77 6.15
CA GLY A 5 39.87 30.09 5.85
C GLY A 5 38.93 30.12 4.64
N HIS A 6 39.11 29.23 3.66
CA HIS A 6 38.28 29.20 2.45
C HIS A 6 36.94 28.49 2.67
N SER A 7 36.90 27.45 3.52
CA SER A 7 35.67 26.71 3.82
C SER A 7 34.67 27.52 4.65
N LEU A 8 35.17 28.30 5.63
CA LEU A 8 34.34 29.21 6.44
C LEU A 8 33.76 30.37 5.61
N ARG A 9 34.52 30.90 4.64
CA ARG A 9 34.01 31.93 3.72
C ARG A 9 32.95 31.38 2.76
N ALA A 10 33.12 30.16 2.27
CA ALA A 10 32.12 29.50 1.43
C ALA A 10 30.83 29.19 2.20
N ALA A 11 30.93 28.73 3.45
CA ALA A 11 29.79 28.48 4.31
C ALA A 11 29.05 29.79 4.68
N ALA A 12 29.77 30.87 4.95
CA ALA A 12 29.18 32.19 5.22
C ALA A 12 28.47 32.77 3.98
N LEU A 13 29.04 32.60 2.78
CA LEU A 13 28.40 33.01 1.53
C LEU A 13 27.13 32.20 1.25
N LEU A 14 27.14 30.89 1.47
CA LEU A 14 25.95 30.04 1.34
C LEU A 14 24.87 30.43 2.34
N ALA A 15 25.23 30.68 3.60
CA ALA A 15 24.30 31.15 4.62
C ALA A 15 23.69 32.50 4.24
N PHE A 16 24.49 33.43 3.71
CA PHE A 16 24.01 34.74 3.28
C PHE A 16 23.06 34.66 2.07
N VAL A 17 23.36 33.78 1.11
CA VAL A 17 22.48 33.53 -0.05
C VAL A 17 21.16 32.90 0.38
N VAL A 18 21.20 31.90 1.26
CA VAL A 18 19.99 31.26 1.80
C VAL A 18 19.16 32.27 2.61
N LEU A 19 19.80 33.09 3.45
CA LEU A 19 19.11 34.13 4.21
C LEU A 19 18.48 35.19 3.28
N SER A 20 19.18 35.57 2.21
CA SER A 20 18.69 36.53 1.21
C SER A 20 17.49 35.98 0.44
N ILE A 21 17.49 34.68 0.10
CA ILE A 21 16.36 34.00 -0.52
C ILE A 21 15.18 33.91 0.45
N LEU A 22 15.42 33.55 1.72
CA LEU A 22 14.37 33.49 2.74
C LEU A 22 13.75 34.87 3.03
N VAL A 23 14.57 35.92 3.08
CA VAL A 23 14.10 37.31 3.24
C VAL A 23 13.34 37.76 1.99
N SER A 24 13.79 37.39 0.79
CA SER A 24 13.05 37.70 -0.46
C SER A 24 11.71 36.96 -0.53
N LEU A 25 11.65 35.70 -0.08
CA LEU A 25 10.40 34.94 0.03
C LEU A 25 9.47 35.52 1.09
N LEU A 26 10.01 36.02 2.21
CA LEU A 26 9.25 36.74 3.23
C LEU A 26 8.76 38.11 2.74
N ILE A 27 9.54 38.85 1.96
CA ILE A 27 9.11 40.11 1.37
C ILE A 27 8.04 39.86 0.31
N SER A 28 8.18 38.81 -0.52
CA SER A 28 7.14 38.39 -1.48
C SER A 28 5.86 37.93 -0.78
N SER A 29 5.96 37.22 0.35
CA SER A 29 4.77 36.83 1.12
C SER A 29 4.11 38.03 1.80
N VAL A 30 4.89 38.98 2.33
CA VAL A 30 4.37 40.23 2.92
C VAL A 30 3.81 41.17 1.85
N GLN A 31 4.35 41.20 0.63
CA GLN A 31 3.78 41.94 -0.50
C GLN A 31 2.49 41.26 -1.04
N GLN A 32 2.40 39.93 -1.01
CA GLN A 32 1.14 39.22 -1.27
C GLN A 32 0.08 39.45 -0.18
N PHE A 33 0.50 39.66 1.07
CA PHE A 33 -0.39 40.10 2.16
C PHE A 33 -0.73 41.61 2.09
N GLY A 34 0.14 42.45 1.53
CA GLY A 34 -0.03 43.91 1.46
C GLY A 34 -0.69 44.44 0.19
N ALA A 35 -0.73 43.66 -0.90
CA ALA A 35 -1.40 44.03 -2.15
C ALA A 35 -2.90 43.68 -2.19
N GLY A 36 -3.47 43.17 -1.09
CA GLY A 36 -4.89 42.84 -0.96
C GLY A 36 -5.78 43.96 -0.40
N ILE A 37 -5.26 45.19 -0.26
CA ILE A 37 -6.00 46.31 0.35
C ILE A 37 -6.03 47.52 -0.61
N TYR A 38 -7.19 47.69 -1.24
CA TYR A 38 -7.73 48.83 -2.01
C TYR A 38 -7.09 49.20 -3.37
N HIS A 39 -7.74 48.73 -4.43
CA HIS A 39 -8.23 49.59 -5.52
C HIS A 39 -9.56 49.04 -6.05
N PHE A 40 -10.66 49.31 -5.34
CA PHE A 40 -12.00 49.21 -5.90
C PHE A 40 -12.22 50.44 -6.79
N SER A 41 -11.99 50.27 -8.09
CA SER A 41 -12.56 51.15 -9.10
C SER A 41 -14.04 50.80 -9.21
N ASN A 42 -14.91 51.81 -9.08
CA ASN A 42 -16.36 51.70 -9.28
C ASN A 42 -16.70 50.94 -10.57
N ALA A 43 -17.02 49.65 -10.43
CA ALA A 43 -17.65 48.84 -11.44
C ALA A 43 -18.89 48.17 -10.82
N THR A 44 -19.97 48.20 -11.58
CA THR A 44 -21.35 47.79 -11.31
C THR A 44 -21.57 46.60 -10.36
N VAL A 45 -22.13 46.88 -9.18
CA VAL A 45 -22.59 45.91 -8.14
C VAL A 45 -23.52 44.81 -8.66
N ALA A 46 -24.25 45.06 -9.76
CA ALA A 46 -25.17 44.08 -10.34
C ALA A 46 -24.47 42.96 -11.14
N GLY A 47 -23.28 43.21 -11.70
CA GLY A 47 -22.53 42.20 -12.47
C GLY A 47 -21.85 41.17 -11.57
N ASP A 48 -21.39 41.60 -10.39
CA ASP A 48 -20.72 40.73 -9.43
C ASP A 48 -21.72 39.73 -8.79
N GLU A 49 -22.94 40.15 -8.46
CA GLU A 49 -23.95 39.26 -7.86
C GLU A 49 -24.41 38.15 -8.81
N GLU A 50 -24.54 38.44 -10.11
CA GLU A 50 -24.92 37.45 -11.13
C GLU A 50 -23.78 36.44 -11.38
N GLU A 51 -22.53 36.90 -11.40
CA GLU A 51 -21.35 36.03 -11.47
C GLU A 51 -21.28 35.08 -10.26
N PHE A 52 -21.41 35.62 -9.05
CA PHE A 52 -21.40 34.80 -7.82
C PHE A 52 -22.55 33.78 -7.77
N ALA A 53 -23.73 34.14 -8.25
CA ALA A 53 -24.86 33.21 -8.35
C ALA A 53 -24.59 32.08 -9.36
N SER A 54 -23.98 32.40 -10.50
CA SER A 54 -23.58 31.42 -11.52
C SER A 54 -22.52 30.44 -10.99
N LEU A 55 -21.46 30.95 -10.34
CA LEU A 55 -20.42 30.12 -9.71
C LEU A 55 -21.00 29.18 -8.65
N ARG A 56 -21.91 29.69 -7.82
CA ARG A 56 -22.60 28.87 -6.81
C ARG A 56 -23.47 27.79 -7.46
N GLY A 57 -24.18 28.11 -8.54
CA GLY A 57 -24.95 27.13 -9.32
C GLY A 57 -24.07 26.02 -9.89
N ALA A 58 -22.90 26.38 -10.43
CA ALA A 58 -21.92 25.43 -10.94
C ALA A 58 -21.33 24.53 -9.83
N LEU A 59 -21.05 25.09 -8.66
CA LEU A 59 -20.58 24.31 -7.49
C LEU A 59 -21.64 23.31 -7.01
N ILE A 60 -22.91 23.74 -6.91
CA ILE A 60 -24.03 22.86 -6.57
C ILE A 60 -24.18 21.73 -7.60
N TYR A 61 -24.02 22.05 -8.89
CA TYR A 61 -24.02 21.04 -9.93
C TYR A 61 -22.91 20.00 -9.70
N GLN A 62 -21.66 20.42 -9.44
CA GLN A 62 -20.56 19.51 -9.14
C GLN A 62 -20.82 18.63 -7.91
N LEU A 63 -21.34 19.21 -6.83
CA LEU A 63 -21.73 18.47 -5.63
C LEU A 63 -22.78 17.39 -5.93
N ASN A 64 -23.79 17.73 -6.75
CA ASN A 64 -24.80 16.77 -7.18
C ASN A 64 -24.22 15.66 -8.07
N GLN A 65 -23.24 15.95 -8.92
CA GLN A 65 -22.55 14.89 -9.68
C GLN A 65 -21.78 13.94 -8.78
N ARG A 66 -21.03 14.45 -7.79
CA ARG A 66 -20.34 13.60 -6.80
C ARG A 66 -21.29 12.77 -5.97
N ARG A 67 -22.48 13.29 -5.68
CA ARG A 67 -23.56 12.53 -5.05
C ARG A 67 -24.01 11.36 -5.94
N LYS A 68 -24.24 11.60 -7.23
CA LYS A 68 -24.66 10.54 -8.16
C LYS A 68 -23.62 9.43 -8.31
N GLU A 69 -22.33 9.72 -8.17
CA GLU A 69 -21.24 8.73 -8.24
C GLU A 69 -21.26 7.72 -7.07
N ILE A 70 -21.72 8.13 -5.88
CA ILE A 70 -21.64 7.31 -4.65
C ILE A 70 -22.95 6.60 -4.33
N ILE A 71 -24.11 7.15 -4.74
CA ILE A 71 -25.43 6.52 -4.48
C ILE A 71 -25.48 5.04 -4.92
N PRO A 72 -25.03 4.67 -6.13
CA PRO A 72 -25.08 3.27 -6.57
C PRO A 72 -24.25 2.34 -5.70
N LEU A 73 -23.11 2.84 -5.19
CA LEU A 73 -22.25 2.08 -4.29
C LEU A 73 -22.94 1.77 -2.96
N LEU A 74 -23.90 2.59 -2.53
CA LEU A 74 -24.63 2.38 -1.28
C LEU A 74 -25.84 1.44 -1.45
N LEU A 75 -26.50 1.44 -2.60
CA LEU A 75 -27.77 0.72 -2.80
C LEU A 75 -27.64 -0.81 -2.93
N LEU A 76 -26.43 -1.34 -3.12
CA LEU A 76 -26.16 -2.78 -3.19
C LEU A 76 -26.50 -3.58 -1.91
N ASP A 77 -26.88 -2.93 -0.81
CA ASP A 77 -27.37 -3.59 0.43
C ASP A 77 -28.86 -4.00 0.36
N ARG A 78 -29.60 -3.63 -0.69
CA ARG A 78 -31.00 -4.01 -0.89
C ARG A 78 -31.15 -4.77 -2.21
N GLU A 79 -31.91 -5.87 -2.17
CA GLU A 79 -32.31 -6.72 -3.30
C GLU A 79 -33.17 -5.96 -4.36
N GLU A 80 -32.75 -4.79 -4.85
CA GLU A 80 -33.38 -4.13 -5.99
C GLU A 80 -32.54 -4.37 -7.24
N THR A 81 -33.15 -5.05 -8.20
CA THR A 81 -32.57 -5.44 -9.47
C THR A 81 -32.07 -4.23 -10.28
N TRP A 82 -30.88 -4.38 -10.86
CA TRP A 82 -30.15 -3.43 -11.71
C TRP A 82 -30.99 -2.80 -12.84
N GLU A 83 -32.08 -3.46 -13.28
CA GLU A 83 -32.99 -2.98 -14.33
C GLU A 83 -33.82 -1.75 -13.92
N SER A 84 -34.06 -1.54 -12.62
CA SER A 84 -34.85 -0.40 -12.12
C SER A 84 -34.12 0.96 -12.18
N PHE A 85 -32.79 0.94 -12.34
CA PHE A 85 -31.95 2.13 -12.27
C PHE A 85 -31.92 2.94 -13.56
N TYR A 86 -31.92 2.28 -14.72
CA TYR A 86 -31.87 2.97 -16.03
C TYR A 86 -33.18 3.70 -16.39
N GLN A 87 -34.27 3.46 -15.65
CA GLN A 87 -35.54 4.19 -15.82
C GLN A 87 -35.70 5.38 -14.87
N ARG A 88 -34.73 5.62 -13.97
CA ARG A 88 -34.77 6.74 -13.03
C ARG A 88 -33.79 7.82 -13.47
N ASP A 89 -34.05 8.44 -14.62
CA ASP A 89 -33.45 9.74 -14.94
C ASP A 89 -34.51 10.85 -14.95
N GLN A 90 -34.06 11.97 -14.35
CA GLN A 90 -34.61 13.33 -14.38
C GLN A 90 -35.76 13.65 -13.40
N THR A 91 -35.38 14.30 -12.30
CA THR A 91 -36.02 15.49 -11.66
C THR A 91 -36.44 15.46 -10.18
N GLN A 92 -36.18 14.43 -9.38
CA GLN A 92 -36.39 14.53 -7.93
C GLN A 92 -35.43 13.69 -7.11
N ASP A 93 -34.67 14.33 -6.21
CA ASP A 93 -33.92 13.68 -5.13
C ASP A 93 -34.91 12.82 -4.32
N SER A 94 -34.75 11.50 -4.36
CA SER A 94 -35.65 10.59 -3.63
C SER A 94 -35.38 10.69 -2.12
N PRO A 95 -36.40 10.63 -1.25
CA PRO A 95 -36.22 10.55 0.20
C PRO A 95 -35.28 9.41 0.64
N LEU A 96 -35.21 8.34 -0.15
CA LEU A 96 -34.34 7.19 0.09
C LEU A 96 -32.86 7.56 -0.06
N ASP A 97 -32.51 8.30 -1.12
CA ASP A 97 -31.14 8.74 -1.38
C ASP A 97 -30.66 9.63 -0.23
N TYR A 98 -31.51 10.56 0.23
CA TYR A 98 -31.21 11.43 1.36
C TYR A 98 -30.96 10.64 2.66
N SER A 99 -31.74 9.59 2.93
CA SER A 99 -31.55 8.75 4.11
C SER A 99 -30.23 7.97 4.09
N LEU A 100 -29.82 7.48 2.92
CA LEU A 100 -28.60 6.71 2.70
C LEU A 100 -27.35 7.60 2.78
N TRP A 101 -27.46 8.82 2.27
CA TRP A 101 -26.45 9.87 2.42
C TRP A 101 -26.21 10.25 3.87
N ASN A 102 -27.30 10.34 4.65
CA ASN A 102 -27.23 10.62 6.08
C ASN A 102 -26.51 9.50 6.85
N GLU A 103 -26.50 8.25 6.38
CA GLU A 103 -25.73 7.17 7.02
C GLU A 103 -24.21 7.38 6.87
N ILE A 104 -23.73 7.90 5.74
CA ILE A 104 -22.31 8.25 5.56
C ILE A 104 -21.95 9.50 6.38
N THR A 105 -22.88 10.46 6.48
CA THR A 105 -22.61 11.75 7.13
C THR A 105 -22.84 11.76 8.64
N HIS A 106 -23.66 10.86 9.17
CA HIS A 106 -23.94 10.78 10.61
C HIS A 106 -23.47 9.45 11.23
N GLY A 107 -22.88 8.56 10.43
CA GLY A 107 -22.64 7.17 10.81
C GLY A 107 -23.93 6.36 10.79
N SER A 108 -23.84 5.08 10.40
CA SER A 108 -25.00 4.19 10.49
C SER A 108 -25.39 4.02 11.96
N ARG A 109 -26.68 4.16 12.30
CA ARG A 109 -27.20 3.69 13.62
C ARG A 109 -27.00 2.18 13.83
N LYS A 110 -26.64 1.47 12.76
CA LYS A 110 -26.26 0.06 12.70
C LYS A 110 -24.74 -0.13 12.70
N ALA A 111 -23.96 0.87 13.10
CA ALA A 111 -22.54 0.73 13.36
C ALA A 111 -22.33 -0.49 14.26
N HIS A 112 -21.50 -1.43 13.79
CA HIS A 112 -21.02 -2.52 14.62
C HIS A 112 -20.46 -1.90 15.91
N MET A 113 -20.66 -2.52 17.08
CA MET A 113 -20.24 -1.95 18.38
C MET A 113 -18.73 -1.62 18.48
N ASP A 114 -17.94 -1.99 17.47
CA ASP A 114 -16.49 -1.79 17.36
C ASP A 114 -16.08 -0.62 16.44
N GLU A 115 -17.02 0.10 15.80
CA GLU A 115 -16.69 1.22 14.90
C GLU A 115 -16.46 2.53 15.67
N MET A 116 -15.36 3.22 15.37
CA MET A 116 -14.94 4.47 16.01
C MET A 116 -15.69 5.68 15.44
N ASP A 117 -16.05 6.60 16.32
CA ASP A 117 -16.81 7.81 16.01
C ASP A 117 -16.02 9.09 16.36
N CYS A 118 -16.67 10.25 16.29
CA CYS A 118 -16.07 11.52 16.68
C CYS A 118 -15.64 11.55 18.17
N GLN A 119 -16.34 10.86 19.07
CA GLN A 119 -16.03 10.84 20.50
C GLN A 119 -14.71 10.10 20.77
N SER A 120 -14.42 9.10 19.94
CA SER A 120 -13.17 8.35 19.98
C SER A 120 -11.92 9.22 19.75
N LEU A 121 -12.07 10.43 19.20
CA LEU A 121 -10.97 11.34 18.85
C LEU A 121 -10.77 12.51 19.82
N VAL A 122 -11.61 12.68 20.86
CA VAL A 122 -11.60 13.89 21.72
C VAL A 122 -10.26 14.11 22.44
N ASP A 123 -9.63 13.05 22.93
CA ASP A 123 -8.36 13.09 23.66
C ASP A 123 -7.16 12.54 22.86
N MET A 124 -7.25 12.55 21.54
CA MET A 124 -6.19 12.04 20.69
C MET A 124 -4.95 12.95 20.71
N GLN A 125 -3.78 12.36 20.56
CA GLN A 125 -2.52 13.09 20.43
C GLN A 125 -1.96 12.91 19.03
N ALA A 126 -1.81 14.02 18.29
CA ALA A 126 -1.15 14.01 17.00
C ALA A 126 0.34 13.72 17.17
N VAL A 127 0.85 12.75 16.41
CA VAL A 127 2.23 12.28 16.49
C VAL A 127 3.05 12.87 15.34
N GLU A 128 2.65 12.59 14.10
CA GLU A 128 3.39 12.98 12.90
C GLU A 128 2.47 13.02 11.67
N VAL A 129 2.87 13.78 10.66
CA VAL A 129 2.25 13.73 9.33
C VAL A 129 2.86 12.55 8.58
N LEU A 130 2.01 11.60 8.18
CA LEU A 130 2.41 10.42 7.39
C LEU A 130 2.45 10.70 5.89
N GLY A 131 1.62 11.64 5.42
CA GLY A 131 1.56 12.01 4.01
C GLY A 131 0.69 13.24 3.77
N SER A 132 1.03 14.01 2.75
CA SER A 132 0.26 15.17 2.29
C SER A 132 0.12 15.09 0.78
N GLY A 133 -1.09 14.78 0.31
CA GLY A 133 -1.43 14.64 -1.10
C GLY A 133 -2.19 15.83 -1.65
N TYR A 134 -2.69 15.68 -2.88
CA TYR A 134 -3.46 16.72 -3.60
C TYR A 134 -4.79 17.01 -2.90
N THR A 135 -5.41 15.96 -2.38
CA THR A 135 -6.74 16.00 -1.75
C THR A 135 -6.66 15.81 -0.24
N LYS A 136 -5.77 14.92 0.22
CA LYS A 136 -5.83 14.34 1.58
C LYS A 136 -4.57 14.62 2.38
N LEU A 137 -4.76 14.91 3.66
CA LEU A 137 -3.70 14.92 4.66
C LEU A 137 -3.85 13.66 5.51
N VAL A 138 -2.75 12.93 5.70
CA VAL A 138 -2.70 11.72 6.52
C VAL A 138 -1.84 11.98 7.74
N VAL A 139 -2.42 11.84 8.92
CA VAL A 139 -1.72 12.03 10.20
C VAL A 139 -1.78 10.78 11.05
N LYS A 140 -0.68 10.46 11.72
CA LYS A 140 -0.65 9.45 12.76
C LYS A 140 -1.08 10.10 14.07
N VAL A 141 -2.01 9.46 14.76
CA VAL A 141 -2.41 9.88 16.10
C VAL A 141 -2.40 8.69 17.04
N ASN A 142 -2.19 8.97 18.32
CA ASN A 142 -2.44 8.00 19.39
C ASN A 142 -3.79 8.34 20.02
N LEU A 143 -4.68 7.35 20.09
CA LEU A 143 -5.93 7.46 20.84
C LEU A 143 -5.65 7.54 22.34
N ALA A 144 -6.66 7.87 23.16
CA ALA A 144 -6.53 8.01 24.61
C ALA A 144 -5.90 6.77 25.31
N GLY A 145 -6.05 5.58 24.74
CA GLY A 145 -5.44 4.33 25.21
C GLY A 145 -4.04 4.03 24.66
N GLY A 146 -3.39 4.96 23.96
CA GLY A 146 -2.07 4.79 23.35
C GLY A 146 -2.05 4.00 22.03
N GLN A 147 -3.22 3.55 21.55
CA GLN A 147 -3.32 2.81 20.28
C GLN A 147 -3.08 3.76 19.10
N PRO A 148 -2.12 3.46 18.19
CA PRO A 148 -1.90 4.27 17.00
C PRO A 148 -2.97 4.01 15.94
N VAL A 149 -3.43 5.09 15.30
CA VAL A 149 -4.31 5.08 14.12
C VAL A 149 -3.83 6.10 13.10
N ALA A 150 -4.23 5.91 11.84
CA ALA A 150 -4.02 6.88 10.78
C ALA A 150 -5.34 7.61 10.50
N LEU A 151 -5.31 8.94 10.53
CA LEU A 151 -6.45 9.77 10.15
C LEU A 151 -6.24 10.32 8.75
N LYS A 152 -7.23 10.15 7.88
CA LYS A 152 -7.29 10.88 6.61
C LYS A 152 -8.27 12.05 6.73
N LEU A 153 -7.79 13.22 6.38
CA LEU A 153 -8.49 14.51 6.45
C LEU A 153 -8.43 15.20 5.08
N VAL A 154 -9.31 16.17 4.85
CA VAL A 154 -9.16 17.09 3.71
C VAL A 154 -7.88 17.90 3.89
N ASN A 155 -7.05 17.97 2.85
CA ASN A 155 -5.89 18.83 2.84
C ASN A 155 -6.32 20.25 2.44
N GLU A 156 -6.51 21.13 3.43
CA GLU A 156 -6.87 22.53 3.21
C GLU A 156 -5.83 23.31 2.37
N GLN A 157 -4.57 22.86 2.36
CA GLN A 157 -3.49 23.42 1.55
C GLN A 157 -3.23 22.61 0.27
N GLY A 158 -4.09 21.61 -0.01
CA GLY A 158 -3.98 20.72 -1.15
C GLY A 158 -4.38 21.38 -2.46
N ILE A 159 -3.91 20.80 -3.57
CA ILE A 159 -4.16 21.31 -4.93
C ILE A 159 -5.66 21.30 -5.26
N ASP A 160 -6.41 20.28 -4.82
CA ASP A 160 -7.86 20.20 -5.09
C ASP A 160 -8.63 21.31 -4.37
N MET A 161 -8.24 21.62 -3.13
CA MET A 161 -8.81 22.75 -2.37
C MET A 161 -8.45 24.08 -3.02
N GLY A 162 -7.18 24.29 -3.36
CA GLY A 162 -6.72 25.53 -4.01
C GLY A 162 -7.44 25.80 -5.32
N LYS A 163 -7.51 24.81 -6.22
CA LYS A 163 -8.21 24.93 -7.51
C LYS A 163 -9.70 25.17 -7.34
N CYS A 164 -10.35 24.44 -6.45
CA CYS A 164 -11.78 24.64 -6.22
C CYS A 164 -12.08 26.07 -5.72
N VAL A 165 -11.28 26.59 -4.79
CA VAL A 165 -11.48 27.95 -4.26
C VAL A 165 -11.22 29.00 -5.34
N GLU A 166 -10.23 28.78 -6.20
CA GLU A 166 -9.98 29.62 -7.38
C GLU A 166 -11.18 29.62 -8.34
N ASP A 167 -11.75 28.44 -8.64
CA ASP A 167 -12.84 28.28 -9.59
C ASP A 167 -14.18 28.83 -9.06
N PHE A 168 -14.51 28.60 -7.78
CA PHE A 168 -15.87 28.84 -7.24
C PHE A 168 -15.96 29.96 -6.20
N LYS A 169 -14.82 30.46 -5.69
CA LYS A 169 -14.78 31.50 -4.64
C LYS A 169 -15.57 31.15 -3.36
N ASP A 170 -15.81 29.86 -3.09
CA ASP A 170 -16.53 29.36 -1.90
C ASP A 170 -15.72 28.28 -1.15
N PRO A 171 -14.91 28.68 -0.14
CA PRO A 171 -14.10 27.74 0.63
C PRO A 171 -14.91 26.65 1.34
N ARG A 172 -16.14 26.94 1.79
CA ARG A 172 -16.96 25.97 2.54
C ARG A 172 -17.56 24.95 1.59
N GLY A 173 -18.16 25.40 0.49
CA GLY A 173 -18.67 24.51 -0.54
C GLY A 173 -17.55 23.68 -1.20
N CYS A 174 -16.35 24.25 -1.34
CA CYS A 174 -15.18 23.52 -1.81
C CYS A 174 -14.70 22.44 -0.85
N ARG A 175 -14.66 22.72 0.46
CA ARG A 175 -14.35 21.69 1.46
C ARG A 175 -15.34 20.53 1.36
N GLU A 176 -16.63 20.84 1.25
CA GLU A 176 -17.65 19.81 1.06
C GLU A 176 -17.41 19.02 -0.22
N LEU A 177 -17.16 19.70 -1.36
CA LEU A 177 -16.88 19.04 -2.64
C LEU A 177 -15.65 18.13 -2.57
N VAL A 178 -14.56 18.59 -1.98
CA VAL A 178 -13.32 17.80 -1.83
C VAL A 178 -13.53 16.63 -0.86
N SER A 179 -14.37 16.80 0.18
CA SER A 179 -14.70 15.73 1.13
C SER A 179 -15.38 14.53 0.47
N TYR A 180 -16.00 14.68 -0.71
CA TYR A 180 -16.62 13.57 -1.43
C TYR A 180 -15.63 12.45 -1.79
N LYS A 181 -14.35 12.77 -2.01
CA LYS A 181 -13.32 11.73 -2.20
C LYS A 181 -13.13 10.87 -0.96
N LEU A 182 -13.14 11.48 0.24
CA LEU A 182 -13.10 10.74 1.50
C LEU A 182 -14.40 9.98 1.77
N LYS A 183 -15.56 10.56 1.45
CA LYS A 183 -16.87 9.88 1.58
C LYS A 183 -16.95 8.66 0.66
N LYS A 184 -16.54 8.77 -0.61
CA LYS A 184 -16.43 7.64 -1.54
C LYS A 184 -15.51 6.56 -0.98
N GLU A 185 -14.36 6.95 -0.47
CA GLU A 185 -13.40 6.03 0.12
C GLU A 185 -13.95 5.28 1.35
N ILE A 186 -14.70 5.95 2.25
CA ILE A 186 -15.39 5.30 3.38
C ILE A 186 -16.30 4.19 2.87
N VAL A 187 -17.16 4.50 1.90
CA VAL A 187 -18.12 3.52 1.33
C VAL A 187 -17.38 2.35 0.69
N LEU A 188 -16.33 2.63 -0.09
CA LEU A 188 -15.54 1.57 -0.71
C LEU A 188 -14.83 0.69 0.32
N LEU A 189 -14.27 1.26 1.39
CA LEU A 189 -13.63 0.49 2.46
C LEU A 189 -14.63 -0.35 3.25
N GLN A 190 -15.87 0.12 3.42
CA GLN A 190 -16.94 -0.64 4.07
C GLN A 190 -17.37 -1.85 3.21
N ARG A 191 -17.33 -1.73 1.87
CA ARG A 191 -17.80 -2.76 0.93
C ARG A 191 -16.71 -3.71 0.46
N LEU A 192 -15.47 -3.24 0.34
CA LEU A 192 -14.32 -4.01 -0.12
C LEU A 192 -13.50 -4.56 1.05
N GLN A 193 -14.16 -5.32 1.94
CA GLN A 193 -13.52 -5.90 3.11
C GLN A 193 -12.68 -7.12 2.73
N HIS A 194 -11.36 -7.00 2.86
CA HIS A 194 -10.42 -8.07 2.55
C HIS A 194 -9.16 -7.91 3.42
N PRO A 195 -8.43 -8.99 3.80
CA PRO A 195 -7.20 -8.87 4.60
C PRO A 195 -6.14 -7.93 3.99
N ASN A 196 -6.10 -7.84 2.66
CA ASN A 196 -5.18 -6.97 1.91
C ASN A 196 -5.79 -5.60 1.52
N VAL A 197 -6.89 -5.19 2.14
CA VAL A 197 -7.41 -3.82 2.14
C VAL A 197 -7.24 -3.24 3.54
N ILE A 198 -6.84 -1.98 3.64
CA ILE A 198 -6.62 -1.32 4.94
C ILE A 198 -7.91 -1.34 5.76
N LYS A 199 -7.82 -1.68 7.04
CA LYS A 199 -9.00 -1.73 7.91
C LYS A 199 -9.50 -0.32 8.23
N LEU A 200 -10.71 -0.01 7.78
CA LEU A 200 -11.50 1.09 8.31
C LEU A 200 -11.89 0.79 9.76
N LYS A 201 -11.47 1.64 10.68
CA LYS A 201 -11.86 1.57 12.09
C LYS A 201 -13.09 2.41 12.39
N GLY A 202 -13.37 3.41 11.58
CA GLY A 202 -14.54 4.26 11.69
C GLY A 202 -14.34 5.60 10.99
N HIS A 203 -15.27 6.52 11.19
CA HIS A 203 -15.21 7.84 10.58
C HIS A 203 -15.94 8.86 11.46
N CYS A 204 -15.60 10.14 11.27
CA CYS A 204 -16.22 11.26 11.94
C CYS A 204 -16.58 12.33 10.92
N ALA A 205 -17.80 12.83 10.96
CA ALA A 205 -18.27 13.93 10.13
C ALA A 205 -18.86 15.04 11.02
N GLY A 206 -18.48 16.29 10.76
CA GLY A 206 -18.97 17.44 11.52
C GLY A 206 -20.47 17.67 11.28
N ASP A 207 -21.20 17.98 12.36
CA ASP A 207 -22.65 18.21 12.31
C ASP A 207 -23.01 19.37 11.36
N ALA A 208 -24.18 19.23 10.71
CA ALA A 208 -24.78 20.17 9.77
C ALA A 208 -25.04 21.59 10.35
N GLY A 209 -24.76 21.84 11.63
CA GLY A 209 -24.94 23.11 12.33
C GLY A 209 -23.65 23.90 12.63
N GLY A 210 -22.46 23.39 12.32
CA GLY A 210 -21.20 24.07 12.66
C GLY A 210 -20.00 23.51 11.91
N GLU A 211 -19.79 24.02 10.69
CA GLU A 211 -18.69 23.67 9.76
C GLU A 211 -18.87 22.36 8.96
N GLY A 212 -19.82 22.37 8.02
CA GLY A 212 -19.95 21.33 7.00
C GLY A 212 -18.65 21.04 6.22
N GLY A 213 -18.50 19.80 5.75
CA GLY A 213 -17.34 19.33 4.97
C GLY A 213 -16.17 18.78 5.79
N LYS A 214 -16.21 18.81 7.12
CA LYS A 214 -15.20 18.18 7.97
C LYS A 214 -15.45 16.68 8.10
N VAL A 215 -14.86 15.89 7.21
CA VAL A 215 -14.86 14.42 7.26
C VAL A 215 -13.47 13.91 7.65
N THR A 216 -13.43 12.99 8.61
CA THR A 216 -12.24 12.29 9.08
C THR A 216 -12.43 10.79 8.91
N VAL A 217 -11.53 10.13 8.21
CA VAL A 217 -11.50 8.67 8.09
C VAL A 217 -10.49 8.10 9.08
N ILE A 218 -10.89 7.12 9.89
CA ILE A 218 -10.05 6.51 10.92
C ILE A 218 -9.63 5.12 10.43
N LEU A 219 -8.34 4.91 10.19
CA LEU A 219 -7.78 3.67 9.65
C LEU A 219 -6.82 3.00 10.64
N GLU A 220 -6.62 1.70 10.51
CA GLU A 220 -5.45 1.06 11.12
C GLU A 220 -4.15 1.69 10.63
N GLN A 221 -3.13 1.74 11.49
CA GLN A 221 -1.84 2.32 11.13
C GLN A 221 -0.96 1.29 10.43
N GLY A 222 -0.51 1.64 9.21
CA GLY A 222 0.49 0.88 8.46
C GLY A 222 1.73 1.71 8.16
N ASN A 223 2.79 1.03 7.69
CA ASN A 223 4.02 1.67 7.22
C ASN A 223 4.00 1.79 5.70
N PRO A 224 4.28 2.98 5.12
CA PRO A 224 4.34 3.15 3.68
C PRO A 224 5.28 2.14 3.01
N LEU A 225 4.83 1.56 1.91
CA LEU A 225 5.61 0.57 1.18
C LEU A 225 6.82 1.24 0.50
N GLN A 226 8.03 0.85 0.88
CA GLN A 226 9.27 1.37 0.29
C GLN A 226 9.95 0.31 -0.57
N MET A 227 10.01 0.55 -1.88
CA MET A 227 10.57 -0.43 -2.83
C MET A 227 12.03 -0.78 -2.53
N ILE A 228 12.84 0.20 -2.11
CA ILE A 228 14.25 -0.03 -1.74
C ILE A 228 14.35 -0.99 -0.54
N GLN A 229 13.49 -0.81 0.47
CA GLN A 229 13.48 -1.70 1.64
C GLN A 229 13.06 -3.12 1.25
N LEU A 230 12.06 -3.26 0.37
CA LEU A 230 11.64 -4.57 -0.15
C LEU A 230 12.75 -5.26 -0.94
N LEU A 231 13.48 -4.55 -1.79
CA LEU A 231 14.60 -5.13 -2.54
C LEU A 231 15.75 -5.60 -1.64
N GLN A 232 15.82 -5.08 -0.41
CA GLN A 232 16.77 -5.50 0.62
C GLN A 232 16.22 -6.58 1.55
N SER A 233 14.95 -6.96 1.44
CA SER A 233 14.36 -8.01 2.26
C SER A 233 14.60 -9.40 1.66
N PRO A 234 14.56 -10.45 2.50
CA PRO A 234 14.59 -11.83 2.04
C PRO A 234 13.55 -12.11 0.95
N TRP A 235 13.88 -13.02 0.02
CA TRP A 235 12.98 -13.39 -1.07
C TRP A 235 11.59 -13.84 -0.58
N GLU A 236 11.53 -14.52 0.56
CA GLU A 236 10.28 -14.95 1.19
C GLU A 236 9.33 -13.78 1.52
N ASP A 237 9.85 -12.65 2.01
CA ASP A 237 9.04 -11.47 2.32
C ASP A 237 8.60 -10.74 1.05
N ARG A 238 9.49 -10.67 0.04
CA ARG A 238 9.15 -10.14 -1.28
C ARG A 238 8.06 -10.97 -1.96
N PHE A 239 8.14 -12.30 -1.84
CA PHE A 239 7.14 -13.22 -2.32
C PHE A 239 5.80 -13.02 -1.61
N ARG A 240 5.79 -12.81 -0.28
CA ARG A 240 4.58 -12.49 0.48
C ARG A 240 3.86 -11.27 -0.10
N VAL A 241 4.59 -10.18 -0.34
CA VAL A 241 4.02 -8.94 -0.92
C VAL A 241 3.35 -9.21 -2.26
N CYS A 242 4.00 -9.95 -3.15
CA CYS A 242 3.42 -10.29 -4.45
C CYS A 242 2.20 -11.21 -4.32
N LEU A 243 2.25 -12.21 -3.43
CA LEU A 243 1.14 -13.12 -3.18
C LEU A 243 -0.09 -12.38 -2.60
N ASP A 244 0.13 -11.52 -1.61
CA ASP A 244 -0.89 -10.67 -1.00
C ASP A 244 -1.56 -9.76 -2.04
N LEU A 245 -0.75 -9.20 -2.95
CA LEU A 245 -1.28 -8.42 -4.07
C LEU A 245 -2.15 -9.27 -4.99
N VAL A 246 -1.72 -10.48 -5.37
CA VAL A 246 -2.51 -11.36 -6.23
C VAL A 246 -3.82 -11.79 -5.56
N ARG A 247 -3.80 -12.10 -4.27
CA ARG A 247 -5.01 -12.39 -3.49
C ARG A 247 -5.96 -11.20 -3.46
N LEU A 248 -5.45 -9.99 -3.27
CA LEU A 248 -6.24 -8.77 -3.38
C LEU A 248 -6.87 -8.62 -4.77
N LEU A 249 -6.10 -8.81 -5.84
CA LEU A 249 -6.60 -8.66 -7.20
C LEU A 249 -7.66 -9.71 -7.55
N HIS A 250 -7.48 -10.94 -7.06
CA HIS A 250 -8.47 -12.02 -7.17
C HIS A 250 -9.76 -11.69 -6.42
N PHE A 251 -9.69 -10.99 -5.29
CA PHE A 251 -10.87 -10.48 -4.61
C PHE A 251 -11.55 -9.37 -5.41
N LEU A 252 -10.77 -8.40 -5.92
CA LEU A 252 -11.29 -7.24 -6.64
C LEU A 252 -11.97 -7.62 -7.98
N SER A 253 -11.53 -8.68 -8.65
CA SER A 253 -12.14 -9.13 -9.92
C SER A 253 -13.56 -9.70 -9.74
N GLN A 254 -13.93 -10.12 -8.53
CA GLN A 254 -15.22 -10.74 -8.20
C GLN A 254 -15.85 -10.10 -6.94
N SER A 255 -15.54 -8.82 -6.70
CA SER A 255 -15.98 -8.15 -5.50
C SER A 255 -17.52 -7.98 -5.46
N PRO A 256 -18.11 -7.66 -4.30
CA PRO A 256 -19.55 -7.35 -4.21
C PRO A 256 -20.00 -6.19 -5.12
N LEU A 257 -19.06 -5.36 -5.59
CA LEU A 257 -19.33 -4.24 -6.50
C LEU A 257 -19.19 -4.64 -7.99
N GLY A 258 -18.79 -5.88 -8.27
CA GLY A 258 -18.29 -6.31 -9.58
C GLY A 258 -16.76 -6.24 -9.68
N SER A 259 -16.25 -6.32 -10.91
CA SER A 259 -14.82 -6.27 -11.22
C SER A 259 -14.27 -4.84 -11.03
N VAL A 260 -13.44 -4.64 -10.00
CA VAL A 260 -12.92 -3.32 -9.61
C VAL A 260 -11.57 -3.02 -10.24
N ALA A 261 -11.48 -1.93 -11.01
CA ALA A 261 -10.22 -1.35 -11.45
C ALA A 261 -9.63 -0.39 -10.42
N LEU A 262 -8.33 -0.52 -10.18
CA LEU A 262 -7.54 0.47 -9.46
C LEU A 262 -6.93 1.45 -10.47
N LEU A 263 -7.52 2.63 -10.62
CA LEU A 263 -7.07 3.60 -11.63
C LEU A 263 -5.74 4.25 -11.26
N ASP A 264 -5.50 4.54 -9.97
CA ASP A 264 -4.18 4.92 -9.46
C ASP A 264 -3.44 3.73 -8.84
N PHE A 265 -3.04 2.76 -9.66
CA PHE A 265 -2.28 1.61 -9.19
C PHE A 265 -0.79 1.96 -9.09
N GLN A 266 -0.34 2.43 -7.92
CA GLN A 266 1.09 2.73 -7.70
C GLN A 266 1.57 2.17 -6.36
N PRO A 267 2.87 1.83 -6.20
CA PRO A 267 3.39 1.29 -4.93
C PRO A 267 3.07 2.16 -3.71
N ARG A 268 3.00 3.49 -3.88
CA ARG A 268 2.65 4.43 -2.80
C ARG A 268 1.21 4.29 -2.28
N GLN A 269 0.33 3.62 -3.02
CA GLN A 269 -1.04 3.34 -2.60
C GLN A 269 -1.17 2.12 -1.70
N PHE A 270 -0.03 1.52 -1.34
CA PHE A 270 0.03 0.37 -0.45
C PHE A 270 0.86 0.66 0.79
N VAL A 271 0.49 0.00 1.88
CA VAL A 271 1.23 0.00 3.14
C VAL A 271 1.48 -1.44 3.57
N THR A 272 2.39 -1.62 4.53
CA THR A 272 2.51 -2.89 5.26
C THR A 272 1.97 -2.77 6.67
N VAL A 273 1.19 -3.77 7.10
CA VAL A 273 0.73 -3.94 8.47
C VAL A 273 1.15 -5.32 8.92
N SER A 274 2.04 -5.42 9.91
CA SER A 274 2.58 -6.72 10.38
C SER A 274 3.15 -7.60 9.26
N GLY A 275 3.75 -6.98 8.24
CA GLY A 275 4.33 -7.62 7.06
C GLY A 275 3.34 -8.00 5.97
N GLU A 276 2.04 -7.74 6.11
CA GLU A 276 1.02 -7.94 5.06
C GLU A 276 0.88 -6.70 4.21
N LEU A 277 0.80 -6.88 2.89
CA LEU A 277 0.49 -5.79 1.97
C LEU A 277 -0.99 -5.41 2.08
N LYS A 278 -1.28 -4.12 2.23
CA LYS A 278 -2.65 -3.60 2.24
C LYS A 278 -2.80 -2.39 1.33
N LEU A 279 -3.84 -2.39 0.50
CA LEU A 279 -4.28 -1.23 -0.29
C LEU A 279 -4.88 -0.19 0.65
N THR A 280 -4.39 1.05 0.60
CA THR A 280 -4.86 2.11 1.50
C THR A 280 -5.67 3.21 0.83
N ASP A 281 -5.64 3.36 -0.50
CA ASP A 281 -6.28 4.47 -1.22
C ASP A 281 -7.24 3.92 -2.28
N LEU A 282 -8.53 4.23 -2.12
CA LEU A 282 -9.62 3.67 -2.94
C LEU A 282 -10.48 4.72 -3.64
N ASP A 283 -10.25 6.02 -3.45
CA ASP A 283 -11.11 7.07 -4.04
C ASP A 283 -11.14 7.07 -5.57
N ASP A 284 -10.06 6.63 -6.22
CA ASP A 284 -9.98 6.47 -7.67
C ASP A 284 -10.34 5.05 -8.16
N ALA A 285 -10.90 4.19 -7.31
CA ALA A 285 -11.41 2.89 -7.75
C ALA A 285 -12.72 3.04 -8.54
N SER A 286 -12.90 2.16 -9.53
CA SER A 286 -14.11 2.03 -10.33
C SER A 286 -14.52 0.57 -10.44
N ALA A 287 -15.81 0.28 -10.29
CA ALA A 287 -16.36 -1.06 -10.51
C ALA A 287 -17.05 -1.22 -11.88
N GLU A 288 -17.08 -0.14 -12.67
CA GLU A 288 -17.68 -0.16 -14.00
C GLU A 288 -16.68 -0.70 -15.03
N GLU A 289 -17.14 -1.64 -15.86
CA GLU A 289 -16.40 -2.07 -17.05
C GLU A 289 -16.70 -1.12 -18.22
N THR A 290 -15.71 -0.89 -19.08
CA THR A 290 -15.83 0.02 -20.22
C THR A 290 -16.87 -0.49 -21.24
N SER A 291 -17.82 0.35 -21.64
CA SER A 291 -18.71 0.05 -22.77
C SER A 291 -17.97 0.06 -24.10
N CYS A 292 -18.34 -0.82 -25.02
CA CYS A 292 -17.67 -0.98 -26.31
C CYS A 292 -18.64 -1.28 -27.45
N GLN A 293 -18.26 -0.88 -28.65
CA GLN A 293 -18.89 -1.27 -29.91
C GLN A 293 -17.99 -2.22 -30.71
N THR A 294 -16.67 -2.04 -30.58
CA THR A 294 -15.65 -2.83 -31.25
C THR A 294 -14.57 -3.26 -30.28
N HIS A 295 -13.76 -4.24 -30.67
CA HIS A 295 -12.61 -4.68 -29.85
C HIS A 295 -11.59 -3.56 -29.63
N ALA A 296 -11.49 -2.58 -30.55
CA ALA A 296 -10.56 -1.45 -30.40
C ALA A 296 -10.87 -0.58 -29.17
N ASP A 297 -12.13 -0.52 -28.76
CA ASP A 297 -12.59 0.22 -27.58
C ASP A 297 -12.07 -0.43 -26.27
N CYS A 298 -11.74 -1.72 -26.32
CA CYS A 298 -11.23 -2.52 -25.20
C CYS A 298 -9.70 -2.60 -25.18
N THR A 299 -9.03 -1.48 -25.46
CA THR A 299 -7.56 -1.42 -25.49
C THR A 299 -7.00 -0.83 -24.21
N LEU A 300 -6.21 -1.64 -23.49
CA LEU A 300 -5.34 -1.18 -22.42
C LEU A 300 -4.06 -0.61 -23.00
N GLN A 301 -3.78 0.66 -22.70
CA GLN A 301 -2.57 1.34 -23.12
C GLN A 301 -1.60 1.46 -21.94
N PHE A 302 -0.38 0.96 -22.14
CA PHE A 302 0.74 1.14 -21.22
C PHE A 302 1.95 1.71 -21.96
N PRO A 303 2.91 2.36 -21.28
CA PRO A 303 4.02 3.07 -21.93
C PRO A 303 4.83 2.25 -22.94
N HIS A 304 4.89 0.92 -22.78
CA HIS A 304 5.71 0.04 -23.61
C HIS A 304 4.93 -1.08 -24.30
N ARG A 305 3.64 -1.26 -24.00
CA ARG A 305 2.80 -2.35 -24.52
C ARG A 305 1.33 -1.96 -24.50
N ASN A 306 0.60 -2.45 -25.49
CA ASN A 306 -0.86 -2.34 -25.53
C ASN A 306 -1.46 -3.75 -25.57
N PHE A 307 -2.62 -3.89 -24.96
CA PHE A 307 -3.37 -5.14 -24.95
C PHE A 307 -4.82 -4.86 -25.34
N THR A 308 -5.34 -5.60 -26.32
CA THR A 308 -6.70 -5.44 -26.78
C THR A 308 -7.50 -6.68 -26.40
N LEU A 309 -8.59 -6.48 -25.69
CA LEU A 309 -9.53 -7.53 -25.32
C LEU A 309 -10.72 -7.57 -26.30
N PRO A 310 -11.43 -8.70 -26.42
CA PRO A 310 -12.68 -8.73 -27.15
C PRO A 310 -13.74 -7.89 -26.43
N CYS A 311 -14.60 -7.27 -27.24
CA CYS A 311 -15.83 -6.62 -26.81
C CYS A 311 -16.91 -7.70 -26.75
N SER A 312 -17.61 -7.81 -25.63
CA SER A 312 -18.64 -8.82 -25.45
C SER A 312 -19.89 -8.53 -26.30
N ALA A 313 -20.76 -9.52 -26.45
CA ALA A 313 -22.04 -9.35 -27.16
C ALA A 313 -22.97 -8.34 -26.48
N GLN A 314 -22.76 -8.07 -25.18
CA GLN A 314 -23.49 -7.10 -24.38
C GLN A 314 -22.93 -5.67 -24.53
N GLY A 315 -21.90 -5.48 -25.35
CA GLY A 315 -21.28 -4.17 -25.57
C GLY A 315 -20.43 -3.71 -24.38
N VAL A 316 -19.78 -4.63 -23.68
CA VAL A 316 -18.87 -4.33 -22.56
C VAL A 316 -17.52 -5.03 -22.71
N CYS A 317 -16.44 -4.39 -22.30
CA CYS A 317 -15.10 -4.94 -22.27
C CYS A 317 -14.92 -5.86 -21.05
N GLU A 318 -15.49 -7.06 -21.11
CA GLU A 318 -15.47 -8.00 -19.98
C GLU A 318 -14.03 -8.35 -19.55
N GLY A 319 -13.74 -8.18 -18.27
CA GLY A 319 -12.43 -8.48 -17.68
C GLY A 319 -11.35 -7.41 -17.93
N LEU A 320 -11.69 -6.24 -18.47
CA LEU A 320 -10.74 -5.16 -18.73
C LEU A 320 -10.13 -4.63 -17.42
N ASN A 321 -10.95 -4.48 -16.37
CA ASN A 321 -10.50 -4.04 -15.05
C ASN A 321 -9.52 -5.04 -14.41
N GLU A 322 -9.81 -6.34 -14.48
CA GLU A 322 -8.91 -7.41 -14.02
C GLU A 322 -7.55 -7.35 -14.75
N LYS A 323 -7.58 -7.33 -16.09
CA LYS A 323 -6.35 -7.29 -16.89
C LYS A 323 -5.50 -6.05 -16.62
N ARG A 324 -6.14 -4.89 -16.42
CA ARG A 324 -5.46 -3.65 -16.01
C ARG A 324 -4.70 -3.85 -14.70
N ASN A 325 -5.37 -4.41 -13.70
CA ASN A 325 -4.78 -4.63 -12.39
C ASN A 325 -3.63 -5.65 -12.45
N ILE A 326 -3.79 -6.78 -13.16
CA ILE A 326 -2.75 -7.79 -13.31
C ILE A 326 -1.48 -7.19 -13.93
N TYR A 327 -1.63 -6.44 -15.03
CA TYR A 327 -0.47 -5.86 -15.70
C TYR A 327 0.22 -4.79 -14.84
N ASN A 328 -0.56 -4.02 -14.08
CA ASN A 328 -0.01 -3.07 -13.12
C ASN A 328 0.77 -3.77 -11.99
N ALA A 329 0.27 -4.90 -11.47
CA ALA A 329 1.00 -5.72 -10.50
C ALA A 329 2.31 -6.26 -11.10
N TYR A 330 2.25 -6.76 -12.34
CA TYR A 330 3.44 -7.19 -13.07
C TYR A 330 4.50 -6.09 -13.16
N ARG A 331 4.14 -4.92 -13.72
CA ARG A 331 5.11 -3.88 -14.05
C ARG A 331 5.68 -3.16 -12.83
N TYR A 332 4.90 -3.02 -11.75
CA TYR A 332 5.32 -2.28 -10.55
C TYR A 332 5.89 -3.16 -9.45
N PHE A 333 5.53 -4.44 -9.39
CA PHE A 333 5.94 -5.33 -8.30
C PHE A 333 6.68 -6.55 -8.82
N PHE A 334 6.07 -7.38 -9.68
CA PHE A 334 6.60 -8.71 -9.97
C PHE A 334 7.98 -8.66 -10.64
N THR A 335 8.17 -7.74 -11.59
CA THR A 335 9.45 -7.50 -12.28
C THR A 335 10.62 -7.24 -11.34
N TYR A 336 10.37 -6.60 -10.21
CA TYR A 336 11.40 -6.22 -9.24
C TYR A 336 11.51 -7.19 -8.08
N LEU A 337 10.40 -7.82 -7.68
CA LEU A 337 10.34 -8.54 -6.41
C LEU A 337 10.49 -10.06 -6.56
N LEU A 338 10.06 -10.66 -7.67
CA LEU A 338 10.06 -12.13 -7.82
C LEU A 338 11.37 -12.74 -8.33
N PRO A 339 11.98 -12.28 -9.45
CA PRO A 339 13.05 -13.04 -10.10
C PRO A 339 14.38 -12.98 -9.36
N HIS A 340 14.66 -11.86 -8.67
CA HIS A 340 15.94 -11.67 -8.02
C HIS A 340 16.08 -12.61 -6.82
N GLN A 341 17.08 -13.50 -6.85
CA GLN A 341 17.42 -14.44 -5.76
C GLN A 341 16.27 -15.36 -5.35
N ALA A 342 15.38 -15.69 -6.28
CA ALA A 342 14.45 -16.80 -6.09
C ALA A 342 15.24 -18.09 -5.82
N PRO A 343 14.76 -18.97 -4.91
CA PRO A 343 15.37 -20.28 -4.74
C PRO A 343 15.47 -21.01 -6.09
N PRO A 344 16.61 -21.65 -6.43
CA PRO A 344 16.83 -22.22 -7.76
C PRO A 344 15.76 -23.23 -8.21
N GLY A 345 15.13 -23.93 -7.25
CA GLY A 345 14.03 -24.86 -7.53
C GLY A 345 12.75 -24.20 -8.04
N PHE A 346 12.60 -22.88 -7.92
CA PHE A 346 11.41 -22.14 -8.35
C PHE A 346 11.62 -21.30 -9.61
N THR A 347 12.83 -21.22 -10.16
CA THR A 347 13.12 -20.34 -11.31
C THR A 347 12.12 -20.52 -12.45
N HIS A 348 11.84 -21.77 -12.86
CA HIS A 348 10.85 -22.04 -13.91
C HIS A 348 9.42 -21.60 -13.56
N LEU A 349 9.00 -21.76 -12.31
CA LEU A 349 7.66 -21.34 -11.87
C LEU A 349 7.55 -19.81 -11.81
N VAL A 350 8.59 -19.15 -11.34
CA VAL A 350 8.69 -17.69 -11.34
C VAL A 350 8.67 -17.16 -12.77
N ASP A 351 9.48 -17.73 -13.66
CA ASP A 351 9.52 -17.34 -15.08
C ASP A 351 8.15 -17.54 -15.76
N HIS A 352 7.44 -18.61 -15.43
CA HIS A 352 6.08 -18.83 -15.91
C HIS A 352 5.12 -17.71 -15.48
N ILE A 353 5.13 -17.33 -14.20
CA ILE A 353 4.33 -16.20 -13.67
C ILE A 353 4.72 -14.89 -14.38
N MET A 354 6.02 -14.63 -14.51
CA MET A 354 6.53 -13.41 -15.14
C MET A 354 6.08 -13.29 -16.60
N ASN A 355 6.12 -14.40 -17.34
CA ASN A 355 5.72 -14.43 -18.74
C ASN A 355 4.19 -14.31 -18.88
N SER A 356 3.43 -15.10 -18.12
CA SER A 356 1.97 -15.14 -18.24
C SER A 356 1.31 -13.80 -17.88
N THR A 357 1.82 -13.12 -16.85
CA THR A 357 1.32 -11.80 -16.42
C THR A 357 1.87 -10.66 -17.29
N GLY A 358 3.13 -10.74 -17.73
CA GLY A 358 3.73 -9.72 -18.60
C GLY A 358 3.19 -9.70 -20.04
N GLU A 359 2.64 -10.82 -20.50
CA GLU A 359 1.94 -10.95 -21.79
C GLU A 359 0.42 -10.98 -21.65
N LEU A 360 -0.11 -10.83 -20.42
CA LEU A 360 -1.55 -10.92 -20.09
C LEU A 360 -2.26 -12.16 -20.66
N LYS A 361 -1.54 -13.27 -20.75
CA LYS A 361 -2.07 -14.56 -21.22
C LYS A 361 -2.91 -15.27 -20.16
N ALA A 362 -2.58 -15.07 -18.88
CA ALA A 362 -3.32 -15.64 -17.76
C ALA A 362 -4.39 -14.66 -17.24
N ASP A 363 -5.48 -15.20 -16.71
CA ASP A 363 -6.39 -14.48 -15.82
C ASP A 363 -5.90 -14.52 -14.37
N ILE A 364 -6.64 -13.86 -13.49
CA ILE A 364 -6.30 -13.75 -12.09
C ILE A 364 -6.37 -15.09 -11.35
N ASN A 365 -7.26 -16.00 -11.77
CA ASN A 365 -7.40 -17.33 -11.17
C ASN A 365 -6.15 -18.18 -11.41
N HIS A 366 -5.72 -18.28 -12.67
CA HIS A 366 -4.50 -18.99 -13.04
C HIS A 366 -3.25 -18.34 -12.41
N THR A 367 -3.24 -17.01 -12.32
CA THR A 367 -2.16 -16.29 -11.64
C THR A 367 -2.12 -16.65 -10.16
N LEU A 368 -3.26 -16.62 -9.45
CA LEU A 368 -3.33 -16.99 -8.04
C LEU A 368 -2.92 -18.45 -7.82
N GLU A 369 -3.39 -19.38 -8.64
CA GLU A 369 -3.03 -20.80 -8.56
C GLU A 369 -1.51 -21.00 -8.66
N ALA A 370 -0.84 -20.32 -9.61
CA ALA A 370 0.60 -20.40 -9.76
C ALA A 370 1.36 -19.90 -8.52
N PHE A 371 0.90 -18.81 -7.91
CA PHE A 371 1.48 -18.29 -6.67
C PHE A 371 1.24 -19.22 -5.47
N GLU A 372 0.02 -19.73 -5.29
CA GLU A 372 -0.30 -20.66 -4.21
C GLU A 372 0.46 -21.98 -4.35
N HIS A 373 0.71 -22.43 -5.59
CA HIS A 373 1.56 -23.60 -5.85
C HIS A 373 3.01 -23.38 -5.38
N ILE A 374 3.61 -22.22 -5.66
CA ILE A 374 4.94 -21.88 -5.12
C ILE A 374 4.91 -21.86 -3.59
N LEU A 375 3.88 -21.24 -2.99
CA LEU A 375 3.74 -21.21 -1.53
C LEU A 375 3.69 -22.63 -0.94
N LEU A 376 2.89 -23.51 -1.53
CA LEU A 376 2.74 -24.90 -1.10
C LEU A 376 4.10 -25.62 -1.12
N LEU A 377 4.83 -25.53 -2.23
CA LEU A 377 6.15 -26.17 -2.37
C LEU A 377 7.18 -25.58 -1.41
N TYR A 378 7.15 -24.26 -1.18
CA TYR A 378 8.07 -23.56 -0.29
C TYR A 378 7.85 -23.92 1.18
N LYS A 379 6.58 -24.00 1.61
CA LYS A 379 6.18 -24.40 2.97
C LYS A 379 6.46 -25.88 3.24
N SER A 380 6.07 -26.75 2.30
CA SER A 380 6.19 -28.21 2.45
C SER A 380 7.63 -28.70 2.35
N GLY A 381 8.52 -27.94 1.72
CA GLY A 381 9.91 -28.36 1.49
C GLY A 381 10.08 -29.35 0.33
N LEU A 382 9.01 -29.69 -0.41
CA LEU A 382 9.07 -30.65 -1.52
C LEU A 382 10.06 -30.25 -2.63
N HIS A 383 10.31 -28.96 -2.80
CA HIS A 383 11.33 -28.44 -3.71
C HIS A 383 12.78 -28.82 -3.32
N LEU A 384 12.97 -29.41 -2.13
CA LEU A 384 14.26 -29.80 -1.56
C LEU A 384 14.48 -31.32 -1.52
N ASP A 385 13.57 -32.11 -2.08
CA ASP A 385 13.64 -33.59 -2.02
C ASP A 385 14.94 -34.16 -2.64
N ASN A 386 15.53 -33.43 -3.59
CA ASN A 386 16.79 -33.79 -4.23
C ASN A 386 18.03 -33.55 -3.34
N LEU A 387 17.89 -32.99 -2.13
CA LEU A 387 19.01 -32.78 -1.23
C LEU A 387 19.53 -34.10 -0.66
N PRO A 388 20.83 -34.42 -0.81
CA PRO A 388 21.43 -35.65 -0.30
C PRO A 388 21.16 -35.83 1.19
N PRO A 389 20.56 -36.97 1.63
CA PRO A 389 20.32 -37.22 3.05
C PRO A 389 21.58 -37.23 3.91
N SER A 390 22.74 -37.50 3.29
CA SER A 390 24.05 -37.53 3.94
C SER A 390 24.59 -36.16 4.31
N ILE A 391 24.06 -35.05 3.78
CA ILE A 391 24.66 -33.71 3.95
C ILE A 391 24.75 -33.26 5.42
N ILE A 392 23.82 -33.74 6.25
CA ILE A 392 23.78 -33.43 7.68
C ILE A 392 24.76 -34.29 8.49
N ARG A 393 25.27 -35.40 7.94
CA ARG A 393 26.20 -36.31 8.63
C ARG A 393 27.56 -35.68 8.87
N ASP A 394 27.91 -34.65 8.13
CA ASP A 394 29.13 -33.87 8.29
C ASP A 394 29.07 -32.91 9.49
N TYR A 395 27.96 -32.91 10.24
CA TYR A 395 27.75 -32.01 11.37
C TYR A 395 27.59 -32.78 12.68
N THR A 396 28.05 -32.17 13.76
CA THR A 396 27.79 -32.59 15.15
C THR A 396 26.71 -31.69 15.73
N VAL A 397 25.70 -32.28 16.39
CA VAL A 397 24.51 -31.56 16.88
C VAL A 397 24.58 -31.39 18.40
N MET A 398 24.29 -30.19 18.88
CA MET A 398 24.19 -29.85 20.30
C MET A 398 22.83 -29.22 20.55
N ARG A 399 21.97 -29.93 21.29
CA ARG A 399 20.58 -29.54 21.54
C ARG A 399 20.43 -28.74 22.83
N GLY A 400 19.49 -27.80 22.84
CA GLY A 400 19.24 -26.90 23.97
C GLY A 400 20.38 -25.93 24.23
N MET A 401 21.22 -25.70 23.22
CA MET A 401 22.42 -24.87 23.28
C MET A 401 22.31 -23.79 22.21
N GLY A 402 22.67 -22.57 22.58
CA GLY A 402 22.94 -21.45 21.68
C GLY A 402 24.44 -21.17 21.61
N THR A 403 24.81 -20.19 20.80
CA THR A 403 26.21 -19.77 20.60
C THR A 403 26.40 -18.31 21.01
N SER A 404 27.50 -18.02 21.72
CA SER A 404 27.91 -16.65 22.08
C SER A 404 29.28 -16.29 21.48
N GLY A 405 29.52 -15.00 21.26
CA GLY A 405 30.71 -14.46 20.60
C GLY A 405 30.40 -13.80 19.26
N ASP A 406 31.25 -12.85 18.85
CA ASP A 406 31.04 -11.96 17.70
C ASP A 406 31.78 -12.47 16.45
N THR A 407 31.26 -13.55 15.88
CA THR A 407 31.86 -14.29 14.75
C THR A 407 30.82 -14.65 13.69
N GLU A 408 29.74 -13.86 13.62
CA GLU A 408 28.75 -13.91 12.55
C GLU A 408 29.33 -13.26 11.30
N TYR A 409 29.30 -13.97 10.18
CA TYR A 409 29.56 -13.34 8.88
C TYR A 409 28.24 -12.83 8.32
N ARG A 410 28.31 -11.84 7.42
CA ARG A 410 27.12 -11.32 6.74
C ARG A 410 26.82 -12.11 5.47
N CYS A 411 25.55 -12.39 5.24
CA CYS A 411 25.03 -12.80 3.95
C CYS A 411 23.91 -11.85 3.56
N TRP A 412 23.64 -11.74 2.27
CA TRP A 412 22.64 -10.80 1.78
C TRP A 412 21.77 -11.46 0.70
N PRO A 413 20.44 -11.30 0.77
CA PRO A 413 19.65 -10.68 1.83
C PRO A 413 19.55 -11.57 3.08
N SER A 414 19.32 -10.96 4.22
CA SER A 414 19.25 -11.63 5.53
C SER A 414 18.17 -10.99 6.40
N TYR A 415 17.55 -11.78 7.27
CA TYR A 415 16.64 -11.28 8.31
C TYR A 415 17.37 -10.49 9.40
N SER A 416 18.71 -10.53 9.41
CA SER A 416 19.56 -9.71 10.28
C SER A 416 20.50 -8.82 9.44
N GLN A 417 20.60 -7.55 9.81
CA GLN A 417 21.52 -6.59 9.18
C GLN A 417 22.98 -6.81 9.63
N GLN A 418 23.19 -7.45 10.78
CA GLN A 418 24.50 -7.59 11.41
C GLN A 418 25.12 -8.97 11.18
N GLY A 419 24.31 -10.00 10.90
CA GLY A 419 24.74 -11.37 10.67
C GLY A 419 23.96 -12.10 9.60
N CYS A 420 24.33 -13.35 9.34
CA CYS A 420 23.65 -14.19 8.36
C CYS A 420 22.52 -14.99 9.01
N LEU A 421 21.30 -14.49 8.90
CA LEU A 421 20.07 -15.12 9.42
C LEU A 421 19.13 -15.41 8.25
N LEU A 422 18.94 -16.69 7.92
CA LEU A 422 18.16 -17.12 6.75
C LEU A 422 17.02 -18.07 7.15
N SER A 423 15.98 -18.08 6.33
CA SER A 423 14.83 -18.97 6.45
C SER A 423 15.11 -20.35 5.83
N VAL A 424 14.95 -21.40 6.63
CA VAL A 424 15.18 -22.79 6.23
C VAL A 424 13.99 -23.67 6.63
N HIS A 425 13.64 -24.62 5.79
CA HIS A 425 12.65 -25.65 6.05
C HIS A 425 13.14 -26.67 7.09
N SER A 426 14.44 -27.01 7.06
CA SER A 426 15.00 -28.03 7.95
C SER A 426 16.50 -27.86 8.18
N ALA A 427 17.04 -28.60 9.16
CA ALA A 427 18.48 -28.71 9.38
C ALA A 427 19.25 -29.17 8.14
N ARG A 428 18.63 -29.98 7.27
CA ARG A 428 19.24 -30.45 6.01
C ARG A 428 19.47 -29.31 5.04
N GLU A 429 18.49 -28.43 4.89
CA GLU A 429 18.61 -27.23 4.06
C GLU A 429 19.64 -26.25 4.65
N ALA A 430 19.63 -26.07 5.96
CA ALA A 430 20.66 -25.26 6.63
C ALA A 430 22.08 -25.81 6.38
N ALA A 431 22.28 -27.12 6.50
CA ALA A 431 23.56 -27.75 6.17
C ALA A 431 23.95 -27.54 4.70
N PHE A 432 22.99 -27.61 3.77
CA PHE A 432 23.22 -27.33 2.36
C PHE A 432 23.72 -25.88 2.14
N ILE A 433 23.06 -24.90 2.75
CA ILE A 433 23.46 -23.49 2.68
C ILE A 433 24.82 -23.26 3.35
N CYS A 434 25.05 -23.83 4.54
CA CYS A 434 26.34 -23.69 5.21
C CYS A 434 27.49 -24.36 4.42
N ASN A 435 27.20 -25.40 3.63
CA ASN A 435 28.20 -26.01 2.75
C ASN A 435 28.49 -25.17 1.50
N SER A 436 27.56 -24.34 1.03
CA SER A 436 27.80 -23.42 -0.10
C SER A 436 28.59 -22.17 0.31
N HIS A 437 28.56 -21.79 1.60
CA HIS A 437 29.33 -20.68 2.14
C HIS A 437 30.69 -21.14 2.67
N SER A 438 31.79 -20.73 2.01
CA SER A 438 33.17 -21.14 2.37
C SER A 438 33.55 -20.82 3.81
N GLN A 439 33.07 -19.70 4.34
CA GLN A 439 33.34 -19.22 5.69
C GLN A 439 32.41 -19.81 6.77
N CYS A 440 31.42 -20.63 6.40
CA CYS A 440 30.49 -21.21 7.37
C CYS A 440 31.07 -22.48 8.00
N ASN A 441 31.19 -22.49 9.33
CA ASN A 441 31.63 -23.67 10.09
C ASN A 441 30.55 -24.20 11.03
N SER A 442 29.52 -23.40 11.31
CA SER A 442 28.40 -23.82 12.15
C SER A 442 27.13 -23.05 11.81
N PHE A 443 25.99 -23.60 12.18
CA PHE A 443 24.71 -22.92 12.15
C PHE A 443 23.86 -23.26 13.38
N THR A 444 22.99 -22.34 13.77
CA THR A 444 22.08 -22.47 14.91
C THR A 444 20.64 -22.34 14.43
N LEU A 445 19.80 -23.33 14.71
CA LEU A 445 18.35 -23.23 14.53
C LEU A 445 17.76 -22.57 15.77
N THR A 446 17.18 -21.38 15.62
CA THR A 446 16.78 -20.48 16.72
C THR A 446 15.41 -20.80 17.32
N GLY A 447 14.69 -21.80 16.78
CA GLY A 447 13.31 -22.12 17.14
C GLY A 447 12.26 -21.10 16.65
N GLN A 448 12.67 -19.89 16.25
CA GLN A 448 11.80 -18.89 15.66
C GLN A 448 11.36 -19.29 14.25
N LYS A 449 10.15 -18.87 13.88
CA LYS A 449 9.54 -19.18 12.59
C LYS A 449 9.16 -17.94 11.80
N THR A 450 9.26 -18.04 10.48
CA THR A 450 8.76 -17.04 9.53
C THR A 450 7.26 -17.18 9.32
N TRP A 451 6.66 -16.28 8.53
CA TRP A 451 5.22 -16.31 8.22
C TRP A 451 4.80 -17.57 7.44
N THR A 452 5.73 -18.24 6.75
CA THR A 452 5.47 -19.53 6.10
C THR A 452 5.62 -20.72 7.04
N GLY A 453 6.05 -20.50 8.30
CA GLY A 453 6.30 -21.53 9.29
C GLY A 453 7.69 -22.17 9.21
N ARG A 454 8.58 -21.66 8.35
CA ARG A 454 9.97 -22.09 8.21
C ARG A 454 10.82 -21.58 9.37
N LEU A 455 11.90 -22.29 9.69
CA LEU A 455 12.78 -21.97 10.81
C LEU A 455 13.77 -20.87 10.43
N LEU A 456 14.15 -20.03 11.39
CA LEU A 456 15.26 -19.10 11.23
C LEU A 456 16.59 -19.74 11.70
N ALA A 457 17.56 -19.77 10.80
CA ALA A 457 18.91 -20.30 11.02
C ALA A 457 19.96 -19.19 10.99
N SER A 458 20.75 -19.06 12.06
CA SER A 458 21.93 -18.18 12.11
C SER A 458 23.18 -18.96 11.68
N PHE A 459 23.96 -18.41 10.76
CA PHE A 459 25.17 -19.04 10.22
C PHE A 459 26.43 -18.31 10.69
N ARG A 460 27.43 -19.08 11.13
CA ARG A 460 28.63 -18.54 11.79
C ARG A 460 29.93 -19.15 11.28
N SER A 461 30.98 -18.34 11.35
CA SER A 461 32.35 -18.75 11.01
C SER A 461 33.07 -19.44 12.16
N SER A 462 32.74 -19.08 13.39
CA SER A 462 33.16 -19.73 14.63
C SER A 462 32.23 -19.27 15.75
N PHE A 463 32.50 -19.66 16.99
CA PHE A 463 31.84 -19.13 18.20
C PHE A 463 32.81 -19.25 19.39
N SER A 464 32.63 -18.42 20.41
CA SER A 464 33.49 -18.43 21.61
C SER A 464 33.04 -19.49 22.61
N HIS A 465 31.74 -19.51 22.94
CA HIS A 465 31.18 -20.44 23.92
C HIS A 465 29.79 -20.92 23.50
N LEU A 466 29.49 -22.17 23.88
CA LEU A 466 28.14 -22.71 23.85
C LEU A 466 27.44 -22.34 25.15
N VAL A 467 26.23 -21.83 25.05
CA VAL A 467 25.44 -21.37 26.20
C VAL A 467 24.13 -22.14 26.20
N PRO A 468 23.73 -22.79 27.30
CA PRO A 468 22.41 -23.41 27.39
C PRO A 468 21.31 -22.37 27.19
N ASP A 469 20.39 -22.62 26.26
CA ASP A 469 19.22 -21.77 26.02
C ASP A 469 17.90 -22.55 26.02
N GLY A 470 17.96 -23.88 26.06
CA GLY A 470 16.80 -24.77 26.18
C GLY A 470 15.94 -24.90 24.92
N THR A 471 16.19 -24.11 23.86
CA THR A 471 15.32 -24.03 22.69
C THR A 471 16.04 -24.24 21.36
N SER A 472 17.33 -23.93 21.29
CA SER A 472 18.06 -23.95 20.01
C SER A 472 18.81 -25.26 19.78
N GLU A 473 19.14 -25.51 18.50
CA GLU A 473 20.00 -26.61 18.10
C GLU A 473 21.19 -26.07 17.29
N VAL A 474 22.41 -26.34 17.77
CA VAL A 474 23.66 -25.91 17.13
C VAL A 474 24.27 -27.08 16.37
N TYR A 475 24.63 -26.82 15.12
CA TYR A 475 25.26 -27.77 14.21
C TYR A 475 26.66 -27.28 13.85
N VAL A 476 27.68 -28.08 14.13
CA VAL A 476 29.09 -27.73 13.88
C VAL A 476 29.69 -28.70 12.88
N LYS A 477 30.32 -28.18 11.82
CA LYS A 477 31.03 -29.00 10.82
C LYS A 477 32.09 -29.84 11.52
N LYS A 478 32.14 -31.13 11.19
CA LYS A 478 33.23 -32.03 11.59
C LYS A 478 34.48 -31.60 10.84
N THR A 479 35.56 -31.34 11.57
CA THR A 479 36.87 -31.16 10.96
C THR A 479 37.28 -32.47 10.30
N LYS A 480 37.51 -32.47 8.98
CA LYS A 480 38.22 -33.58 8.33
C LYS A 480 39.60 -33.67 8.97
N ALA A 481 39.94 -34.81 9.54
CA ALA A 481 41.32 -35.07 9.94
C ALA A 481 42.20 -34.91 8.68
N PRO A 482 43.38 -34.27 8.77
CA PRO A 482 44.29 -34.22 7.64
C PRO A 482 44.58 -35.67 7.24
N GLU A 483 44.30 -36.01 5.99
CA GLU A 483 44.74 -37.29 5.41
C GLU A 483 46.26 -37.32 5.58
N THR A 484 46.71 -38.12 6.54
CA THR A 484 48.13 -38.47 6.67
C THR A 484 48.51 -39.12 5.36
N SER A 485 49.20 -38.36 4.53
CA SER A 485 49.85 -38.83 3.31
C SER A 485 50.85 -39.87 3.77
N THR A 486 50.45 -41.15 3.72
CA THR A 486 51.37 -42.26 3.87
C THR A 486 52.28 -42.23 2.65
N VAL A 487 53.51 -41.77 2.89
CA VAL A 487 54.67 -41.83 2.01
C VAL A 487 54.93 -43.26 1.56
#